data_AF-A0A9P7G4D5-F1
#
_entry.id   AF-A0A9P7G4D5-F1
#
_cell.length_a   1.000
_cell.length_b   1.000
_cell.length_c   1.000
_cell.angle_alpha   90.00
_cell.angle_beta   90.00
_cell.angle_gamma   90.00
#
_symmetry.space_group_name_H-M   'P 1'
#
loop_
_entity.id
_entity.type
_entity.pdbx_description
1 polymer ?
#
loop_
_entity_poly.entity_id
_entity_poly.type
_entity_poly.pdbx_seq_one_letter_code
_entity_poly.pdbx_strand_id
1 'polypeptide(L)'
;MAQPQGTPNPFKDPSIKNEKGTILSNPSANGTLVSVPLEKKIEPSALENQTSIWAGYEQDVLPPKVHAQWLRNLRYQVFYLYRRLFGIVFIINFGILISVAVNFEKTNSLYIGQIVIGNLFGAILMRQDYVIDAFFVVCTSIPRSWPLFIRRTAARVYHIGGLHSGAGVSGTMWLVLFCVKASIEVARGEGGASGSTLVVTYVVLALLLTILVFVYPALRLKYHDSFEATHRFLGWSTTALVWVQVSHTMLSARRETNTCLRLSVLPMIIVETLPSERPYFTLPPSG
;
A
#
# COMPACT_ATOMS: atom_id res chain seq x y z
N MET A 1 -50.18 -6.01 -23.52
CA MET A 1 -50.29 -5.22 -24.77
C MET A 1 -49.16 -4.20 -24.76
N ALA A 2 -48.20 -4.37 -25.68
CA ALA A 2 -47.13 -3.48 -26.13
C ALA A 2 -46.18 -2.77 -25.13
N GLN A 3 -44.89 -3.13 -25.22
CA GLN A 3 -43.74 -2.28 -24.88
C GLN A 3 -43.39 -1.34 -26.06
N PRO A 4 -42.62 -0.26 -25.83
CA PRO A 4 -41.85 0.38 -26.88
C PRO A 4 -40.32 0.31 -26.66
N GLN A 5 -39.71 -0.46 -27.55
CA GLN A 5 -38.51 -0.21 -28.38
C GLN A 5 -37.29 0.52 -27.80
N GLY A 6 -36.19 -0.24 -27.73
CA GLY A 6 -34.82 0.24 -27.48
C GLY A 6 -34.15 0.87 -28.70
N THR A 7 -33.17 1.73 -28.39
CA THR A 7 -32.33 2.51 -29.31
C THR A 7 -31.26 1.64 -30.02
N PRO A 8 -30.85 1.96 -31.25
CA PRO A 8 -29.95 1.12 -32.05
C PRO A 8 -28.46 1.34 -31.73
N ASN A 9 -27.70 0.24 -31.67
CA ASN A 9 -26.23 0.22 -31.55
C ASN A 9 -25.54 0.64 -32.88
N PRO A 10 -24.44 1.42 -32.83
CA PRO A 10 -23.72 1.88 -34.01
C PRO A 10 -22.47 1.02 -34.26
N PHE A 11 -22.60 -0.11 -34.94
CA PHE A 11 -21.47 -0.74 -35.64
C PHE A 11 -22.03 -1.66 -36.73
N LYS A 12 -22.10 -1.14 -37.95
CA LYS A 12 -22.44 -1.88 -39.17
C LYS A 12 -21.19 -1.94 -40.02
N ASP A 13 -20.60 -3.13 -40.15
CA ASP A 13 -19.58 -3.39 -41.16
C ASP A 13 -20.23 -3.42 -42.57
N PRO A 14 -19.60 -2.81 -43.59
CA PRO A 14 -20.14 -2.83 -44.94
C PRO A 14 -19.76 -4.12 -45.69
N SER A 15 -20.79 -4.72 -46.28
CA SER A 15 -20.76 -5.71 -47.35
C SER A 15 -19.80 -5.32 -48.49
N ILE A 16 -18.86 -6.21 -48.84
CA ILE A 16 -18.14 -6.18 -50.12
C ILE A 16 -18.46 -7.44 -50.92
N LYS A 17 -18.74 -7.20 -52.19
CA LYS A 17 -19.44 -8.01 -53.17
C LYS A 17 -18.54 -9.07 -53.82
N ASN A 18 -19.21 -10.12 -54.29
CA ASN A 18 -18.70 -11.24 -55.06
C ASN A 18 -18.53 -10.85 -56.54
N GLU A 19 -17.41 -11.17 -57.19
CA GLU A 19 -17.25 -11.01 -58.64
C GLU A 19 -16.45 -12.17 -59.28
N LYS A 20 -17.14 -12.92 -60.16
CA LYS A 20 -16.74 -13.65 -61.39
C LYS A 20 -15.25 -14.03 -61.52
N GLY A 21 -14.84 -15.28 -61.75
CA GLY A 21 -15.39 -16.34 -62.58
C GLY A 21 -14.28 -16.83 -63.51
N THR A 22 -13.84 -18.09 -63.42
CA THR A 22 -13.06 -18.78 -64.48
C THR A 22 -13.24 -20.29 -64.31
N ILE A 23 -13.78 -20.91 -65.35
CA ILE A 23 -13.93 -22.35 -65.52
C ILE A 23 -12.64 -22.87 -66.13
N LEU A 24 -11.97 -23.83 -65.49
CA LEU A 24 -11.00 -24.69 -66.15
C LEU A 24 -11.28 -26.14 -65.76
N SER A 25 -11.38 -26.94 -66.82
CA SER A 25 -11.77 -28.34 -66.96
C SER A 25 -11.06 -29.33 -66.03
N ASN A 26 -11.82 -30.30 -65.51
CA ASN A 26 -11.29 -31.57 -65.01
C ASN A 26 -10.69 -32.40 -66.17
N PRO A 27 -9.69 -33.25 -65.86
CA PRO A 27 -9.96 -34.67 -65.97
C PRO A 27 -9.48 -35.48 -64.77
N SER A 28 -10.41 -36.29 -64.25
CA SER A 28 -10.26 -37.64 -63.68
C SER A 28 -8.86 -38.13 -63.28
N ALA A 29 -8.65 -38.38 -61.98
CA ALA A 29 -8.29 -39.71 -61.46
C ALA A 29 -8.22 -39.72 -59.91
N ASN A 30 -9.11 -40.50 -59.30
CA ASN A 30 -8.93 -41.28 -58.07
C ASN A 30 -8.27 -40.60 -56.85
N GLY A 31 -9.10 -40.01 -56.00
CA GLY A 31 -8.79 -39.79 -54.59
C GLY A 31 -10.08 -39.70 -53.79
N THR A 32 -10.34 -40.70 -52.93
CA THR A 32 -11.47 -40.69 -51.99
C THR A 32 -11.23 -39.60 -50.95
N LEU A 33 -11.64 -38.37 -51.25
CA LEU A 33 -11.68 -37.30 -50.26
C LEU A 33 -12.94 -37.48 -49.42
N VAL A 34 -12.75 -38.00 -48.21
CA VAL A 34 -13.73 -37.93 -47.13
C VAL A 34 -14.04 -36.45 -46.93
N SER A 35 -15.24 -36.03 -47.29
CA SER A 35 -15.72 -34.67 -47.05
C SER A 35 -15.83 -34.47 -45.54
N VAL A 36 -14.84 -33.81 -44.95
CA VAL A 36 -14.93 -33.28 -43.59
C VAL A 36 -16.04 -32.23 -43.59
N PRO A 37 -17.09 -32.33 -42.75
CA PRO A 37 -18.12 -31.30 -42.67
C PRO A 37 -17.50 -29.98 -42.21
N LEU A 38 -17.21 -29.11 -43.17
CA LEU A 38 -16.75 -27.75 -42.95
C LEU A 38 -17.99 -26.89 -42.73
N GLU A 39 -18.46 -26.90 -41.48
CA GLU A 39 -19.10 -25.79 -40.75
C GLU A 39 -19.78 -26.38 -39.49
N LYS A 40 -19.01 -26.95 -38.57
CA LYS A 40 -19.51 -27.07 -37.20
C LYS A 40 -19.33 -25.69 -36.59
N LYS A 41 -20.44 -24.98 -36.37
CA LYS A 41 -20.49 -23.75 -35.57
C LYS A 41 -20.05 -24.12 -34.15
N ILE A 42 -18.74 -24.16 -33.92
CA ILE A 42 -18.13 -24.38 -32.62
C ILE A 42 -18.32 -23.07 -31.88
N GLU A 43 -19.34 -23.01 -31.03
CA GLU A 43 -19.48 -21.95 -30.03
C GLU A 43 -18.24 -22.05 -29.12
N PRO A 44 -17.29 -21.10 -29.19
CA PRO A 44 -16.01 -21.23 -28.48
C PRO A 44 -16.19 -21.30 -26.96
N SER A 45 -17.25 -20.70 -26.43
CA SER A 45 -17.65 -20.75 -25.02
C SER A 45 -18.08 -22.14 -24.54
N ALA A 46 -18.67 -22.96 -25.42
CA ALA A 46 -19.11 -24.30 -25.08
C ALA A 46 -17.93 -25.29 -25.04
N LEU A 47 -16.91 -25.06 -25.87
CA LEU A 47 -15.68 -25.85 -25.87
C LEU A 47 -14.77 -25.46 -24.69
N GLU A 48 -14.67 -24.16 -24.37
CA GLU A 48 -13.92 -23.65 -23.21
C GLU A 48 -14.44 -24.22 -21.88
N ASN A 49 -15.77 -24.34 -21.74
CA ASN A 49 -16.40 -24.97 -20.59
C ASN A 49 -16.14 -26.48 -20.47
N GLN A 50 -15.71 -27.16 -21.54
CA GLN A 50 -15.38 -28.59 -21.51
C GLN A 50 -13.87 -28.84 -21.38
N THR A 51 -13.02 -27.91 -21.84
CA THR A 51 -11.56 -28.04 -21.80
C THR A 51 -10.89 -27.31 -20.63
N SER A 52 -11.61 -26.44 -19.91
CA SER A 52 -11.03 -25.79 -18.73
C SER A 52 -10.78 -26.81 -17.62
N ILE A 53 -9.65 -26.69 -16.92
CA ILE A 53 -9.32 -27.52 -15.73
C ILE A 53 -10.39 -27.39 -14.63
N TRP A 54 -11.18 -26.33 -14.70
CA TRP A 54 -12.28 -26.01 -13.81
C TRP A 54 -13.63 -26.50 -14.32
N ALA A 55 -13.73 -27.09 -15.51
CA ALA A 55 -14.95 -27.66 -16.05
C ALA A 55 -15.59 -28.64 -15.04
N GLY A 56 -16.79 -28.32 -14.56
CA GLY A 56 -17.52 -29.17 -13.62
C GLY A 56 -17.41 -28.84 -12.13
N TYR A 57 -16.71 -27.76 -11.76
CA TYR A 57 -16.62 -27.31 -10.36
C TYR A 57 -17.99 -27.00 -9.72
N GLU A 58 -19.00 -26.63 -10.53
CA GLU A 58 -20.37 -26.40 -10.05
C GLU A 58 -21.10 -27.69 -9.69
N GLN A 59 -20.65 -28.82 -10.23
CA GLN A 59 -21.21 -30.15 -9.96
C GLN A 59 -20.49 -30.84 -8.79
N ASP A 60 -19.42 -30.26 -8.26
CA ASP A 60 -18.71 -30.78 -7.09
C ASP A 60 -19.59 -30.70 -5.84
N VAL A 61 -19.74 -31.83 -5.17
CA VAL A 61 -20.53 -31.94 -3.95
C VAL A 61 -19.77 -31.24 -2.81
N LEU A 62 -20.19 -30.01 -2.48
CA LEU A 62 -19.56 -29.26 -1.39
C LEU A 62 -19.77 -29.98 -0.04
N PRO A 63 -18.72 -30.08 0.80
CA PRO A 63 -18.84 -30.72 2.10
C PRO A 63 -19.92 -30.03 2.95
N PRO A 64 -20.68 -30.79 3.76
CA PRO A 64 -21.77 -30.26 4.54
C PRO A 64 -21.26 -29.21 5.53
N LYS A 65 -22.08 -28.17 5.72
CA LYS A 65 -21.76 -27.00 6.54
C LYS A 65 -21.77 -27.38 8.04
N VAL A 66 -20.60 -27.71 8.60
CA VAL A 66 -20.46 -28.24 9.99
C VAL A 66 -20.67 -27.17 11.08
N HIS A 67 -20.52 -25.88 10.77
CA HIS A 67 -20.56 -24.80 11.77
C HIS A 67 -21.70 -23.81 11.52
N ALA A 68 -22.22 -23.23 12.62
CA ALA A 68 -23.20 -22.16 12.58
C ALA A 68 -22.69 -20.96 11.77
N GLN A 69 -23.58 -20.32 11.01
CA GLN A 69 -23.23 -19.25 10.06
C GLN A 69 -22.40 -18.12 10.68
N TRP A 70 -22.70 -17.73 11.92
CA TRP A 70 -21.99 -16.67 12.64
C TRP A 70 -20.55 -17.04 13.01
N LEU A 71 -20.32 -18.21 13.62
CA LEU A 71 -18.99 -18.74 13.93
C LEU A 71 -18.14 -18.95 12.67
N ARG A 72 -18.77 -19.41 11.58
CA ARG A 72 -18.10 -19.56 10.28
C ARG A 72 -17.73 -18.18 9.70
N ASN A 73 -18.65 -17.22 9.67
CA ASN A 73 -18.34 -15.88 9.17
C ASN A 73 -17.28 -15.17 10.05
N LEU A 74 -17.29 -15.38 11.36
CA LEU A 74 -16.21 -14.87 12.22
C LEU A 74 -14.86 -15.48 11.84
N ARG A 75 -14.78 -16.82 11.75
CA ARG A 75 -13.53 -17.53 11.46
C ARG A 75 -12.98 -17.29 10.05
N TYR A 76 -13.85 -17.26 9.05
CA TYR A 76 -13.44 -17.22 7.63
C TYR A 76 -13.58 -15.84 6.99
N GLN A 77 -14.38 -14.93 7.55
CA GLN A 77 -14.64 -13.59 7.01
C GLN A 77 -14.03 -12.49 7.89
N VAL A 78 -14.07 -12.62 9.23
CA VAL A 78 -13.51 -11.62 10.17
C VAL A 78 -12.03 -11.92 10.50
N PHE A 79 -11.66 -13.18 10.70
CA PHE A 79 -10.28 -13.61 11.01
C PHE A 79 -9.43 -13.98 9.79
N TYR A 80 -9.71 -13.42 8.61
CA TYR A 80 -8.74 -13.49 7.53
C TYR A 80 -7.46 -12.74 7.93
N LEU A 81 -6.27 -13.26 7.60
CA LEU A 81 -5.02 -12.83 8.23
C LEU A 81 -4.74 -11.33 8.06
N TYR A 82 -5.17 -10.74 6.94
CA TYR A 82 -5.12 -9.31 6.70
C TYR A 82 -5.84 -8.51 7.79
N ARG A 83 -7.09 -8.85 8.11
CA ARG A 83 -7.91 -8.17 9.13
C ARG A 83 -7.36 -8.40 10.53
N ARG A 84 -6.76 -9.56 10.79
CA ARG A 84 -6.11 -9.86 12.07
C ARG A 84 -4.86 -9.00 12.28
N LEU A 85 -3.98 -8.90 11.29
CA LEU A 85 -2.78 -8.06 11.36
C LEU A 85 -3.16 -6.58 11.50
N PHE A 86 -4.12 -6.11 10.71
CA PHE A 86 -4.70 -4.78 10.85
C PHE A 86 -5.24 -4.55 12.26
N GLY A 87 -6.09 -5.44 12.75
CA GLY A 87 -6.74 -5.32 14.05
C GLY A 87 -5.76 -5.28 15.21
N ILE A 88 -4.68 -6.08 15.18
CA ILE A 88 -3.65 -6.06 16.21
C ILE A 88 -2.96 -4.68 16.26
N VAL A 89 -2.45 -4.20 15.12
CA VAL A 89 -1.77 -2.89 15.05
C VAL A 89 -2.71 -1.77 15.45
N PHE A 90 -3.96 -1.81 14.98
CA PHE A 90 -4.98 -0.81 15.25
C PHE A 90 -5.37 -0.79 16.74
N ILE A 91 -5.71 -1.93 17.33
CA ILE A 91 -6.15 -2.01 18.74
C ILE A 91 -5.04 -1.57 19.69
N ILE A 92 -3.79 -1.98 19.45
CA ILE A 92 -2.65 -1.56 20.28
C ILE A 92 -2.49 -0.04 20.21
N ASN A 93 -2.44 0.53 19.00
CA ASN A 93 -2.32 1.98 18.84
C ASN A 93 -3.51 2.73 19.44
N PHE A 94 -4.72 2.21 19.25
CA PHE A 94 -5.94 2.83 19.74
C PHE A 94 -6.03 2.81 21.27
N GLY A 95 -5.62 1.71 21.91
CA GLY A 95 -5.52 1.63 23.37
C GLY A 95 -4.53 2.65 23.95
N ILE A 96 -3.36 2.80 23.33
CA ILE A 96 -2.38 3.81 23.72
C ILE A 96 -2.93 5.22 23.46
N LEU A 97 -3.61 5.43 22.33
CA LEU A 97 -4.24 6.70 21.98
C LEU A 97 -5.27 7.13 23.02
N ILE A 98 -6.13 6.21 23.48
CA ILE A 98 -7.09 6.50 24.55
C ILE A 98 -6.37 6.87 25.84
N SER A 99 -5.34 6.12 26.24
CA SER A 99 -4.57 6.40 27.46
C SER A 99 -3.92 7.80 27.44
N VAL A 100 -3.35 8.18 26.29
CA VAL A 100 -2.77 9.51 26.08
C VAL A 100 -3.84 10.60 26.00
N ALA A 101 -4.97 10.33 25.36
CA ALA A 101 -6.09 11.28 25.26
C ALA A 101 -6.72 11.57 26.63
N VAL A 102 -6.75 10.61 27.56
CA VAL A 102 -7.19 10.84 28.95
C VAL A 102 -6.19 11.72 29.70
N ASN A 103 -4.90 11.55 29.45
CA ASN A 103 -3.82 12.35 30.06
C ASN A 103 -3.35 13.48 29.15
N PHE A 104 -4.28 14.07 28.40
CA PHE A 104 -3.99 15.01 27.32
C PHE A 104 -3.06 16.12 27.81
N GLU A 105 -3.44 16.88 28.84
CA GLU A 105 -2.69 18.06 29.29
C GLU A 105 -1.27 17.78 29.78
N LYS A 106 -1.02 16.60 30.35
CA LYS A 106 0.30 16.24 30.91
C LYS A 106 1.27 15.64 29.89
N THR A 107 0.78 15.34 28.69
CA THR A 107 1.58 14.65 27.67
C THR A 107 2.33 15.64 26.78
N ASN A 108 3.65 15.45 26.68
CA ASN A 108 4.53 16.22 25.80
C ASN A 108 4.15 16.04 24.32
N SER A 109 4.05 17.13 23.56
CA SER A 109 3.75 17.08 22.11
C SER A 109 4.81 16.36 21.30
N LEU A 110 6.09 16.42 21.70
CA LEU A 110 7.19 15.68 21.07
C LEU A 110 6.98 14.16 21.10
N TYR A 111 6.46 13.63 22.22
CA TYR A 111 6.20 12.20 22.36
C TYR A 111 5.12 11.72 21.38
N ILE A 112 4.05 12.51 21.25
CA ILE A 112 2.98 12.23 20.29
C ILE A 112 3.51 12.28 18.86
N GLY A 113 4.33 13.28 18.53
CA GLY A 113 4.99 13.39 17.22
C GLY A 113 5.88 12.19 16.87
N GLN A 114 6.62 11.65 17.84
CA GLN A 114 7.42 10.43 17.63
C GLN A 114 6.56 9.21 17.31
N ILE A 115 5.41 9.04 17.97
CA ILE A 115 4.47 7.95 17.70
C ILE A 115 3.87 8.08 16.29
N VAL A 116 3.55 9.30 15.86
CA VAL A 116 3.10 9.58 14.48
C VAL A 116 4.16 9.13 13.48
N ILE A 117 5.40 9.59 13.64
CA ILE A 117 6.50 9.27 12.73
C ILE A 117 6.74 7.76 12.70
N GLY A 118 6.74 7.09 13.86
CA GLY A 118 6.91 5.64 13.95
C GLY A 118 5.83 4.85 13.20
N ASN A 119 4.55 5.24 13.34
CA ASN A 119 3.45 4.61 12.61
C ASN A 119 3.54 4.86 11.09
N LEU A 120 3.80 6.11 10.67
CA LEU A 120 3.93 6.43 9.25
C LEU A 120 5.16 5.75 8.62
N PHE A 121 6.28 5.70 9.33
CA PHE A 121 7.46 4.97 8.93
C PHE A 121 7.17 3.48 8.79
N GLY A 122 6.50 2.87 9.77
CA GLY A 122 6.05 1.48 9.70
C GLY A 122 5.14 1.23 8.50
N ALA A 123 4.22 2.16 8.19
CA ALA A 123 3.36 2.07 7.02
C ALA A 123 4.18 2.09 5.71
N ILE A 124 5.15 2.99 5.58
CA ILE A 124 6.00 3.08 4.38
C ILE A 124 6.89 1.85 4.25
N LEU A 125 7.49 1.40 5.36
CA LEU A 125 8.42 0.28 5.41
C LEU A 125 7.75 -1.01 4.92
N MET A 126 6.47 -1.23 5.25
CA MET A 126 5.69 -2.38 4.76
C MET A 126 5.41 -2.36 3.25
N ARG A 127 5.70 -1.26 2.55
CA ARG A 127 5.59 -1.15 1.08
C ARG A 127 6.93 -1.22 0.36
N GLN A 128 8.04 -1.39 1.09
CA GLN A 128 9.36 -1.46 0.48
C GLN A 128 9.68 -2.88 0.01
N ASP A 129 10.14 -3.03 -1.24
CA ASP A 129 10.38 -4.34 -1.85
C ASP A 129 11.39 -5.17 -1.07
N TYR A 130 12.51 -4.56 -0.62
CA TYR A 130 13.51 -5.24 0.22
C TYR A 130 12.95 -5.80 1.53
N VAL A 131 11.99 -5.10 2.13
CA VAL A 131 11.36 -5.54 3.38
C VAL A 131 10.43 -6.70 3.08
N ILE A 132 9.63 -6.58 2.03
CA ILE A 132 8.73 -7.64 1.57
C ILE A 132 9.53 -8.90 1.28
N ASP A 133 10.61 -8.78 0.51
CA ASP A 133 11.52 -9.88 0.19
C ASP A 133 12.14 -10.48 1.45
N ALA A 134 12.60 -9.66 2.41
CA ALA A 134 13.10 -10.16 3.68
C ALA A 134 12.04 -10.97 4.44
N PHE A 135 10.78 -10.52 4.48
CA PHE A 135 9.69 -11.28 5.08
C PHE A 135 9.48 -12.61 4.35
N PHE A 136 9.49 -12.62 3.01
CA PHE A 136 9.35 -13.84 2.23
C PHE A 136 10.52 -14.79 2.46
N VAL A 137 11.76 -14.32 2.45
CA VAL A 137 12.96 -15.12 2.73
C VAL A 137 12.86 -15.74 4.12
N VAL A 138 12.57 -14.97 5.16
CA VAL A 138 12.46 -15.47 6.54
C VAL A 138 11.29 -16.45 6.71
N CYS A 139 10.13 -16.17 6.10
CA CYS A 139 8.96 -17.05 6.20
C CYS A 139 9.14 -18.35 5.39
N THR A 140 9.93 -18.32 4.32
CA THR A 140 10.20 -19.49 3.48
C THR A 140 11.43 -20.28 3.92
N SER A 141 12.32 -19.69 4.73
CA SER A 141 13.49 -20.37 5.31
C SER A 141 13.16 -21.27 6.50
N ILE A 142 11.88 -21.46 6.84
CA ILE A 142 11.46 -22.30 7.96
C ILE A 142 11.82 -23.77 7.69
N PRO A 143 12.49 -24.46 8.62
CA PRO A 143 12.87 -25.87 8.45
C PRO A 143 11.66 -26.77 8.16
N ARG A 144 11.85 -27.77 7.30
CA ARG A 144 10.78 -28.75 6.98
C ARG A 144 10.36 -29.60 8.19
N SER A 145 11.23 -29.70 9.21
CA SER A 145 10.99 -30.42 10.47
C SER A 145 10.00 -29.71 11.40
N TRP A 146 9.66 -28.44 11.14
CA TRP A 146 8.71 -27.71 11.96
C TRP A 146 7.26 -28.17 11.72
N PRO A 147 6.41 -28.11 12.77
CA PRO A 147 5.03 -28.57 12.67
C PRO A 147 4.24 -27.79 11.62
N LEU A 148 3.31 -28.49 10.95
CA LEU A 148 2.58 -27.96 9.78
C LEU A 148 1.81 -26.66 10.06
N PHE A 149 1.37 -26.42 11.29
CA PHE A 149 0.65 -25.19 11.63
C PHE A 149 1.53 -23.93 11.51
N ILE A 150 2.84 -24.05 11.80
CA ILE A 150 3.77 -22.92 11.68
C ILE A 150 4.05 -22.64 10.22
N ARG A 151 4.37 -23.69 9.44
CA ARG A 151 4.59 -23.59 8.00
C ARG A 151 3.37 -23.01 7.27
N ARG A 152 2.16 -23.43 7.64
CA ARG A 152 0.90 -22.89 7.10
C ARG A 152 0.67 -21.43 7.50
N THR A 153 1.17 -20.99 8.64
CA THR A 153 1.07 -19.58 9.06
C THR A 153 2.07 -18.71 8.32
N ALA A 154 3.32 -19.16 8.19
CA ALA A 154 4.36 -18.47 7.44
C ALA A 154 4.03 -18.36 5.94
N ALA A 155 3.41 -19.39 5.34
CA ALA A 155 2.93 -19.34 3.96
C ALA A 155 1.87 -18.25 3.71
N ARG A 156 1.23 -17.71 4.77
CA ARG A 156 0.26 -16.63 4.65
C ARG A 156 0.87 -15.22 4.70
N VAL A 157 2.21 -15.10 4.64
CA VAL A 157 2.94 -13.81 4.66
C VAL A 157 2.45 -12.79 3.61
N TYR A 158 1.81 -13.22 2.51
CA TYR A 158 1.23 -12.32 1.50
C TYR A 158 0.14 -11.36 2.02
N HIS A 159 -0.31 -11.48 3.26
CA HIS A 159 -1.28 -10.56 3.89
C HIS A 159 -0.63 -9.39 4.64
N ILE A 160 0.67 -9.15 4.48
CA ILE A 160 1.41 -8.03 5.09
C ILE A 160 0.78 -6.66 4.82
N GLY A 161 -0.04 -6.52 3.78
CA GLY A 161 -0.83 -5.30 3.54
C GLY A 161 -1.72 -4.88 4.71
N GLY A 162 -2.07 -5.81 5.61
CA GLY A 162 -2.80 -5.51 6.84
C GLY A 162 -1.98 -4.67 7.82
N LEU A 163 -0.65 -4.89 7.88
CA LEU A 163 0.27 -4.09 8.69
C LEU A 163 0.44 -2.68 8.12
N HIS A 164 0.62 -2.57 6.79
CA HIS A 164 0.67 -1.28 6.09
C HIS A 164 -0.58 -0.44 6.38
N SER A 165 -1.76 -1.05 6.18
CA SER A 165 -3.04 -0.36 6.36
C SER A 165 -3.29 -0.01 7.83
N GLY A 166 -2.94 -0.91 8.76
CA GLY A 166 -3.09 -0.68 10.20
C GLY A 166 -2.24 0.49 10.68
N ALA A 167 -0.96 0.50 10.30
CA ALA A 167 -0.01 1.55 10.64
C ALA A 167 -0.35 2.91 9.98
N GLY A 168 -0.86 2.90 8.75
CA GLY A 168 -1.29 4.12 8.06
C GLY A 168 -2.52 4.77 8.71
N VAL A 169 -3.54 3.97 9.04
CA VAL A 169 -4.75 4.47 9.72
C VAL A 169 -4.40 4.94 11.13
N SER A 170 -3.67 4.16 11.93
CA SER A 170 -3.26 4.57 13.28
C SER A 170 -2.39 5.82 13.25
N GLY A 171 -1.42 5.89 12.34
CA GLY A 171 -0.56 7.07 12.17
C GLY A 171 -1.34 8.33 11.83
N THR A 172 -2.38 8.22 11.00
CA THR A 172 -3.27 9.34 10.69
C THR A 172 -4.08 9.78 11.91
N MET A 173 -4.61 8.85 12.71
CA MET A 173 -5.32 9.18 13.95
C MET A 173 -4.41 9.88 14.97
N TRP A 174 -3.17 9.41 15.11
CA TRP A 174 -2.17 10.07 15.94
C TRP A 174 -1.81 11.46 15.42
N LEU A 175 -1.76 11.65 14.09
CA LEU A 175 -1.49 12.94 13.48
C LEU A 175 -2.62 13.94 13.75
N VAL A 176 -3.88 13.49 13.76
CA VAL A 176 -5.02 14.31 14.20
C VAL A 176 -4.82 14.76 15.65
N LEU A 177 -4.48 13.85 16.56
CA LEU A 177 -4.26 14.19 17.97
C LEU A 177 -3.10 15.17 18.15
N PHE A 178 -1.98 14.94 17.45
CA PHE A 178 -0.83 15.85 17.42
C PHE A 178 -1.23 17.24 16.89
N CYS A 179 -2.03 17.30 15.83
CA CYS A 179 -2.50 18.54 15.24
C CYS A 179 -3.38 19.34 16.22
N VAL A 180 -4.31 18.69 16.92
CA VAL A 180 -5.14 19.33 17.96
C VAL A 180 -4.26 19.87 19.08
N LYS A 181 -3.30 19.07 19.55
CA LYS A 181 -2.33 19.47 20.57
C LYS A 181 -1.51 20.69 20.18
N ALA A 182 -0.86 20.62 19.02
CA ALA A 182 -0.02 21.69 18.51
C ALA A 182 -0.82 22.98 18.28
N SER A 183 -2.09 22.87 17.87
CA SER A 183 -2.97 24.04 17.70
C SER A 183 -3.30 24.72 19.03
N ILE A 184 -3.54 23.94 20.09
CA ILE A 184 -3.78 24.47 21.43
C ILE A 184 -2.52 25.13 22.00
N GLU A 185 -1.35 24.50 21.85
CA GLU A 185 -0.06 25.06 22.30
C GLU A 185 0.24 26.40 21.62
N VAL A 186 0.04 26.49 20.30
CA VAL A 186 0.19 27.74 19.55
C VAL A 186 -0.83 28.80 19.98
N ALA A 187 -2.10 28.42 20.21
CA ALA A 187 -3.14 29.33 20.65
C ALA A 187 -2.90 29.88 22.08
N ARG A 188 -2.29 29.08 22.96
CA ARG A 188 -1.92 29.47 24.33
C ARG A 188 -0.60 30.26 24.40
N GLY A 189 0.16 30.34 23.31
CA GLY A 189 1.49 30.94 23.30
C GLY A 189 2.55 30.12 24.04
N GLU A 190 2.23 28.85 24.35
CA GLU A 190 3.13 27.90 25.01
C GLU A 190 4.02 27.29 23.91
N GLY A 191 5.13 27.96 23.61
CA GLY A 191 5.97 27.76 22.42
C GLY A 191 6.70 26.42 22.33
N GLY A 192 6.00 25.35 21.95
CA GLY A 192 6.58 24.04 21.59
C GLY A 192 6.68 23.76 20.08
N ALA A 193 5.78 24.33 19.27
CA ALA A 193 5.74 24.11 17.82
C ALA A 193 5.73 25.45 17.05
N SER A 194 6.70 25.63 16.15
CA SER A 194 6.70 26.77 15.22
C SER A 194 5.43 26.76 14.36
N GLY A 195 4.81 27.92 14.15
CA GLY A 195 3.64 28.05 13.29
C GLY A 195 3.86 27.50 11.87
N SER A 196 5.10 27.57 11.35
CA SER A 196 5.48 26.95 10.08
C SER A 196 5.35 25.42 10.10
N THR A 197 5.75 24.77 11.19
CA THR A 197 5.61 23.31 11.38
C THR A 197 4.13 22.92 11.46
N LEU A 198 3.30 23.76 12.08
CA LEU A 198 1.86 23.51 12.17
C LEU A 198 1.19 23.53 10.79
N VAL A 199 1.52 24.51 9.94
CA VAL A 199 0.98 24.59 8.57
C VAL A 199 1.34 23.34 7.76
N VAL A 200 2.60 22.90 7.79
CA VAL A 200 3.03 21.67 7.09
C VAL A 200 2.28 20.45 7.62
N THR A 201 2.09 20.36 8.93
CA THR A 201 1.33 19.27 9.58
C THR A 201 -0.11 19.20 9.09
N TYR A 202 -0.79 20.36 8.94
CA TYR A 202 -2.15 20.42 8.39
C TYR A 202 -2.22 19.96 6.93
N VAL A 203 -1.24 20.34 6.10
CA VAL A 203 -1.17 19.87 4.71
C VAL A 203 -0.98 18.36 4.66
N VAL A 204 -0.05 17.80 5.44
CA VAL A 204 0.18 16.35 5.56
C VAL A 204 -1.10 15.64 6.03
N LEU A 205 -1.80 16.19 7.02
CA LEU A 205 -3.04 15.63 7.52
C LEU A 205 -4.13 15.61 6.44
N ALA A 206 -4.31 16.69 5.69
CA ALA A 206 -5.28 16.77 4.59
C ALA A 206 -4.98 15.74 3.48
N LEU A 207 -3.70 15.55 3.13
CA LEU A 207 -3.29 14.53 2.16
C LEU A 207 -3.59 13.11 2.65
N LEU A 208 -3.24 12.79 3.90
CA LEU A 208 -3.51 11.48 4.50
C LEU A 208 -5.02 11.19 4.60
N LEU A 209 -5.84 12.17 5.01
CA LEU A 209 -7.29 12.02 5.04
C LEU A 209 -7.86 11.76 3.64
N THR A 210 -7.36 12.48 2.63
CA THR A 210 -7.74 12.24 1.23
C THR A 210 -7.40 10.80 0.82
N ILE A 211 -6.19 10.32 1.13
CA ILE A 211 -5.80 8.93 0.85
C ILE A 211 -6.75 7.94 1.56
N LEU A 212 -7.13 8.18 2.82
CA LEU A 212 -8.04 7.30 3.56
C LEU A 212 -9.42 7.21 2.92
N VAL A 213 -9.94 8.31 2.36
CA VAL A 213 -11.21 8.31 1.62
C VAL A 213 -11.12 7.39 0.41
N PHE A 214 -10.08 7.52 -0.42
CA PHE A 214 -9.92 6.68 -1.62
C PHE A 214 -9.56 5.21 -1.30
N VAL A 215 -8.91 4.96 -0.16
CA VAL A 215 -8.61 3.60 0.33
C VAL A 215 -9.85 2.87 0.83
N TYR A 216 -10.95 3.58 1.13
CA TYR A 216 -12.18 2.95 1.62
C TYR A 216 -12.62 1.81 0.69
N PRO A 217 -12.84 0.57 1.19
CA PRO A 217 -12.96 -0.62 0.34
C PRO A 217 -14.02 -0.52 -0.76
N ALA A 218 -15.16 0.13 -0.49
CA ALA A 218 -16.21 0.29 -1.49
C ALA A 218 -15.81 1.27 -2.61
N LEU A 219 -15.10 2.36 -2.26
CA LEU A 219 -14.64 3.34 -3.24
C LEU A 219 -13.46 2.79 -4.05
N ARG A 220 -12.53 2.10 -3.40
CA ARG A 220 -11.42 1.42 -4.07
C ARG A 220 -11.88 0.35 -5.06
N LEU A 221 -12.95 -0.38 -4.75
CA LEU A 221 -13.51 -1.37 -5.66
C LEU A 221 -14.17 -0.72 -6.88
N LYS A 222 -14.84 0.42 -6.68
CA LYS A 222 -15.58 1.14 -7.73
C LYS A 222 -14.68 1.98 -8.64
N TYR A 223 -13.65 2.61 -8.08
CA TYR A 223 -12.76 3.55 -8.76
C TYR A 223 -11.30 3.13 -8.59
N HIS A 224 -10.97 1.90 -8.99
CA HIS A 224 -9.66 1.30 -8.75
C HIS A 224 -8.50 2.13 -9.32
N ASP A 225 -8.61 2.60 -10.57
CA ASP A 225 -7.55 3.36 -11.24
C ASP A 225 -7.34 4.72 -10.57
N SER A 226 -8.42 5.42 -10.22
CA SER A 226 -8.35 6.67 -9.47
C SER A 226 -7.73 6.46 -8.09
N PHE A 227 -8.11 5.39 -7.39
CA PHE A 227 -7.48 5.01 -6.13
C PHE A 227 -5.96 4.81 -6.30
N GLU A 228 -5.54 4.07 -7.32
CA GLU A 228 -4.12 3.76 -7.55
C GLU A 228 -3.32 5.04 -7.84
N ALA A 229 -3.84 5.90 -8.72
CA ALA A 229 -3.21 7.18 -9.05
C ALA A 229 -3.13 8.11 -7.84
N THR A 230 -4.25 8.33 -7.13
CA THR A 230 -4.31 9.21 -5.97
C THR A 230 -3.43 8.69 -4.83
N HIS A 231 -3.45 7.38 -4.55
CA HIS A 231 -2.63 6.80 -3.49
C HIS A 231 -1.13 6.92 -3.78
N ARG A 232 -0.71 6.72 -5.05
CA ARG A 232 0.69 6.94 -5.45
C ARG A 232 1.09 8.40 -5.34
N PHE A 233 0.34 9.30 -5.98
CA PHE A 233 0.69 10.72 -6.04
C PHE A 233 0.71 11.35 -4.65
N LEU A 234 -0.40 11.22 -3.90
CA LEU A 234 -0.49 11.80 -2.56
C LEU A 234 0.44 11.08 -1.57
N GLY A 235 0.71 9.78 -1.76
CA GLY A 235 1.69 9.05 -0.96
C GLY A 235 3.08 9.67 -1.08
N TRP A 236 3.58 9.88 -2.30
CA TRP A 236 4.87 10.52 -2.54
C TRP A 236 4.90 11.98 -2.03
N SER A 237 3.84 12.75 -2.27
CA SER A 237 3.73 14.12 -1.76
C SER A 237 3.79 14.17 -0.22
N THR A 238 3.08 13.25 0.45
CA THR A 238 3.09 13.13 1.91
C THR A 238 4.49 12.79 2.42
N THR A 239 5.16 11.82 1.81
CA THR A 239 6.55 11.46 2.19
C THR A 239 7.50 12.63 2.04
N ALA A 240 7.43 13.37 0.92
CA ALA A 240 8.26 14.55 0.70
C ALA A 240 8.00 15.64 1.77
N LEU A 241 6.74 15.91 2.11
CA LEU A 241 6.38 16.90 3.13
C LEU A 241 6.83 16.48 4.53
N VAL A 242 6.73 15.20 4.89
CA VAL A 242 7.26 14.69 6.15
C VAL A 242 8.79 14.88 6.21
N TRP A 243 9.51 14.66 5.12
CA TRP A 243 10.94 14.95 5.05
C TRP A 243 11.25 16.43 5.24
N VAL A 244 10.47 17.32 4.62
CA VAL A 244 10.58 18.77 4.84
C VAL A 244 10.34 19.11 6.30
N GLN A 245 9.31 18.53 6.93
CA GLN A 245 9.00 18.73 8.35
C GLN A 245 10.14 18.26 9.26
N VAL A 246 10.69 17.07 9.03
CA VAL A 246 11.86 16.55 9.79
C VAL A 246 13.06 17.48 9.60
N SER A 247 13.34 17.91 8.38
CA SER A 247 14.46 18.80 8.06
C SER A 247 14.31 20.15 8.76
N HIS A 248 13.11 20.73 8.76
CA HIS A 248 12.80 21.99 9.43
C HIS A 248 12.99 21.88 10.95
N THR A 249 12.54 20.79 11.56
CA THR A 249 12.76 20.52 13.00
C THR A 249 14.25 20.34 13.32
N MET A 250 14.99 19.60 12.48
CA MET A 250 16.44 19.41 12.65
C MET A 250 17.22 20.72 12.51
N LEU A 251 16.85 21.57 11.55
CA LEU A 251 17.46 22.89 11.37
C LEU A 251 17.13 23.84 12.52
N SER A 252 15.90 23.80 13.03
CA SER A 252 15.48 24.59 14.19
C SER A 252 16.27 24.19 15.45
N ALA A 253 16.42 22.89 15.69
CA ALA A 253 17.25 22.36 16.78
C ALA A 253 18.73 22.75 16.63
N ARG A 254 19.27 22.71 15.40
CA ARG A 254 20.64 23.21 15.12
C ARG A 254 20.76 24.71 15.36
N ARG A 255 19.74 25.51 15.07
CA ARG A 255 19.79 26.95 15.30
C ARG A 255 19.89 27.24 16.79
N GLU A 256 19.13 26.54 17.63
CA GLU A 256 19.20 26.67 19.09
C GLU A 256 20.57 26.25 19.64
N THR A 257 21.14 25.13 19.18
CA THR A 257 22.50 24.71 19.61
C THR A 257 23.59 25.65 19.11
N ASN A 258 23.50 26.15 17.88
CA ASN A 258 24.42 27.17 17.35
C ASN A 258 24.24 28.54 18.03
N THR A 259 23.06 28.86 18.56
CA THR A 259 22.81 30.09 19.33
C THR A 259 23.36 29.95 20.75
N CYS A 260 23.24 28.77 21.38
CA CYS A 260 23.93 28.43 22.63
C CYS A 260 25.46 28.42 22.47
N LEU A 261 25.99 27.94 21.34
CA LEU A 261 27.42 28.04 21.01
C LEU A 261 27.85 29.46 20.65
N ARG A 262 26.97 30.30 20.07
CA ARG A 262 27.28 31.72 19.81
C ARG A 262 27.18 32.61 21.05
N LEU A 263 26.36 32.25 22.04
CA LEU A 263 26.28 32.94 23.34
C LEU A 263 27.35 32.47 24.33
N SER A 264 27.92 31.27 24.15
CA SER A 264 28.99 30.74 25.03
C SER A 264 30.41 30.93 24.48
N VAL A 265 30.61 31.51 23.29
CA VAL A 265 31.94 31.64 22.63
C VAL A 265 32.25 33.09 22.18
N LEU A 266 31.75 34.09 22.91
CA LEU A 266 32.30 35.46 22.88
C LEU A 266 33.45 35.62 23.89
N PRO A 267 34.47 34.73 23.87
CA PRO A 267 35.69 35.17 23.22
C PRO A 267 36.55 34.00 22.69
N MET A 268 36.46 33.66 21.39
CA MET A 268 37.62 33.00 20.73
C MET A 268 37.58 33.08 19.20
N ILE A 269 37.21 34.24 18.65
CA ILE A 269 37.52 34.57 17.25
C ILE A 269 38.78 35.43 17.26
N ILE A 270 39.94 34.84 17.57
CA ILE A 270 41.28 35.26 17.12
C ILE A 270 42.20 34.03 17.17
N VAL A 271 42.08 33.14 16.18
CA VAL A 271 43.13 32.27 15.58
C VAL A 271 42.46 31.69 14.32
N GLU A 272 42.05 32.51 13.36
CA GLU A 272 42.90 32.91 12.23
C GLU A 272 43.78 31.76 11.70
N THR A 273 43.29 31.16 10.61
CA THR A 273 44.06 30.66 9.47
C THR A 273 45.18 29.65 9.72
N LEU A 274 45.06 28.45 9.13
CA LEU A 274 45.93 28.01 8.04
C LEU A 274 45.34 26.75 7.35
N PRO A 275 45.61 26.55 6.05
CA PRO A 275 44.89 25.63 5.18
C PRO A 275 45.39 24.19 5.23
N SER A 276 44.51 23.31 4.78
CA SER A 276 44.68 21.91 4.37
C SER A 276 46.08 21.52 3.89
N GLU A 277 46.75 20.62 4.64
CA GLU A 277 47.59 19.57 4.07
C GLU A 277 47.39 18.25 4.84
N ARG A 278 47.03 17.17 4.12
CA ARG A 278 46.98 15.80 4.66
C ARG A 278 48.33 15.13 4.38
N PRO A 279 48.96 14.43 5.35
CA PRO A 279 50.04 13.51 5.03
C PRO A 279 49.46 12.15 4.60
N TYR A 280 49.98 11.64 3.48
CA TYR A 280 49.73 10.29 2.98
C TYR A 280 50.29 9.23 3.93
N PHE A 281 49.53 8.16 4.11
CA PHE A 281 49.87 6.99 4.91
C PHE A 281 50.82 6.08 4.11
N THR A 282 52.08 5.98 4.52
CA THR A 282 53.05 4.99 3.99
C THR A 282 53.25 3.87 5.02
N LEU A 283 52.91 2.65 4.64
CA LEU A 283 53.16 1.42 5.43
C LEU A 283 54.65 1.02 5.35
N PRO A 284 55.24 0.44 6.42
CA PRO A 284 56.60 -0.08 6.40
C PRO A 284 56.69 -1.47 5.73
N PRO A 285 57.85 -1.84 5.15
CA PRO A 285 58.03 -3.13 4.49
C PRO A 285 58.24 -4.26 5.49
N SER A 286 57.71 -5.43 5.14
CA SER A 286 57.90 -6.71 5.80
C SER A 286 59.37 -7.15 5.76
N GLY A 287 59.92 -7.43 6.95
CA GLY A 287 61.15 -8.20 7.18
C GLY A 287 60.90 -9.19 8.29
#